data_AF-A0A3S1GUQ5-F1
#
_entry.id   AF-A0A3S1GUQ5-F1
#
_cell.length_a   1.000
_cell.length_b   1.000
_cell.length_c   1.000
_cell.angle_alpha   90.00
_cell.angle_beta   90.00
_cell.angle_gamma   90.00
#
_symmetry.space_group_name_H-M   'P 1'
#
loop_
_entity.id
_entity.type
_entity.pdbx_description
1 polymer ?
#
loop_
_entity_poly.entity_id
_entity_poly.type
_entity_poly.pdbx_seq_one_letter_code
_entity_poly.pdbx_strand_id
1 'polypeptide(L)'
;MKRLPWRTPTTTRELARLVWQKERGESPWPALKRSSMAIVEPSCPADHPDRGLQCQLALEPAFHELAERAAESGWTQQEIACALLELAGARLKSNSVNGETERAIDRAMATR
;
A
#
# COMPACT_ATOMS: atom_id res chain seq x y z
N MET A 1 21.83 17.12 19.62
CA MET A 1 21.65 17.69 18.27
C MET A 1 22.51 16.92 17.28
N LYS A 2 21.93 16.01 16.49
CA LYS A 2 22.67 15.22 15.48
C LYS A 2 22.50 15.91 14.12
N ARG A 3 23.62 16.24 13.46
CA ARG A 3 23.64 16.94 12.17
C ARG A 3 22.99 16.08 11.07
N LEU A 4 22.07 16.66 10.30
CA LEU A 4 21.49 16.04 9.12
C LEU A 4 22.53 15.97 7.98
N PRO A 5 22.63 14.86 7.23
CA PRO A 5 23.49 14.79 6.05
C PRO A 5 22.95 15.66 4.89
N TRP A 6 23.88 16.25 4.13
CA TRP A 6 23.71 17.22 3.03
C TRP A 6 22.97 16.70 1.77
N ARG A 7 22.18 15.62 1.83
CA ARG A 7 21.48 15.16 0.61
C ARG A 7 20.24 16.01 0.33
N THR A 8 20.13 16.48 -0.91
CA THR A 8 18.90 17.07 -1.45
C THR A 8 17.78 16.02 -1.46
N PRO A 9 16.61 16.32 -0.87
CA PRO A 9 15.48 15.39 -0.87
C PRO A 9 15.06 15.12 -2.31
N THR A 10 15.05 13.85 -2.71
CA THR A 10 14.84 13.44 -4.11
C THR A 10 13.36 13.15 -4.39
N THR A 11 12.54 13.04 -3.34
CA THR A 11 11.12 12.72 -3.46
C THR A 11 10.22 13.64 -2.62
N THR A 12 8.99 13.84 -3.08
CA THR A 12 7.93 14.58 -2.38
C THR A 12 7.71 14.08 -0.95
N ARG A 13 7.88 12.77 -0.72
CA ARG A 13 7.79 12.14 0.60
C ARG A 13 8.92 12.54 1.54
N GLU A 14 10.13 12.74 1.03
CA GLU A 14 11.27 13.22 1.82
C GLU A 14 11.13 14.71 2.14
N LEU A 15 10.63 15.52 1.21
CA LEU A 15 10.35 16.94 1.44
C LEU A 15 9.29 17.12 2.53
N ALA A 16 8.16 16.40 2.44
CA ALA A 16 7.11 16.45 3.45
C ALA A 16 7.61 16.02 4.84
N ARG A 17 8.50 15.02 4.89
CA ARG A 17 9.13 14.55 6.15
C ARG A 17 9.99 15.64 6.80
N LEU A 18 10.77 16.37 6.00
CA LEU A 18 11.70 17.39 6.51
C LEU A 18 11.00 18.66 6.96
N VAL A 19 9.97 19.11 6.22
CA VAL A 19 9.15 20.26 6.62
C VAL A 19 8.49 19.99 7.98
N TRP A 20 7.90 18.80 8.15
CA TRP A 20 7.23 18.43 9.39
C TRP A 20 8.19 18.27 10.59
N GLN A 21 9.34 17.63 10.37
CA GLN A 21 10.37 17.46 11.40
C GLN A 21 10.90 18.82 11.90
N LYS A 22 10.97 19.83 11.02
CA LYS A 22 11.38 21.19 11.37
C LYS A 22 10.33 21.93 12.20
N GLU A 23 9.05 21.72 11.95
CA GLU A 23 7.95 22.47 12.58
C GLU A 23 7.50 21.91 13.94
N ARG A 24 7.59 20.58 14.14
CA ARG A 24 6.93 19.90 15.27
C ARG A 24 7.85 19.04 16.14
N GLY A 25 9.10 18.83 15.72
CA GLY A 25 10.08 18.00 16.45
C GLY A 25 9.78 16.49 16.49
N GLU A 26 8.64 16.06 15.96
CA GLU A 26 8.17 14.67 15.92
C GLU A 26 8.02 14.20 14.48
N SER A 27 8.17 12.88 14.25
CA SER A 27 7.77 12.29 12.97
C SER A 27 6.25 12.42 12.81
N PRO A 28 5.71 12.84 11.65
CA PRO A 28 4.26 12.78 11.40
C PRO A 28 3.72 11.35 11.44
N TRP A 29 4.61 10.36 11.50
CA TRP A 29 4.30 8.94 11.65
C TRP A 29 4.88 8.45 12.99
N PRO A 30 4.22 8.66 14.15
CA PRO A 30 4.72 8.19 15.44
C PRO A 30 4.50 6.68 15.63
N ALA A 31 3.66 6.06 14.80
CA ALA A 31 3.17 4.71 15.05
C ALA A 31 2.78 3.98 13.76
N LEU A 32 3.74 3.69 12.88
CA LEU A 32 3.67 2.36 12.27
C LEU A 32 4.21 1.39 13.31
N LYS A 33 3.44 1.19 14.40
CA LYS A 33 3.47 -0.09 15.11
C LYS A 33 3.36 -1.10 13.97
N ARG A 34 4.31 -2.03 13.85
CA ARG A 34 4.15 -3.15 12.92
C ARG A 34 2.77 -3.71 13.23
N SER A 35 1.81 -3.53 12.32
CA SER A 35 0.48 -4.11 12.47
C SER A 35 0.73 -5.59 12.74
N SER A 36 0.39 -6.04 13.94
CA SER A 36 0.65 -7.40 14.42
C SER A 36 -0.36 -8.39 13.83
N MET A 37 -1.12 -8.00 12.82
CA MET A 37 -2.10 -8.85 12.18
C MET A 37 -1.43 -9.68 11.10
N ALA A 38 -1.23 -10.95 11.40
CA ALA A 38 -0.83 -11.93 10.40
C ALA A 38 -1.98 -12.11 9.40
N ILE A 39 -1.75 -11.74 8.14
CA ILE A 39 -2.61 -12.13 7.03
C ILE A 39 -2.20 -13.55 6.67
N VAL A 40 -3.12 -14.50 6.85
CA VAL A 40 -2.88 -15.92 6.59
C VAL A 40 -3.27 -16.25 5.16
N GLU A 41 -2.51 -17.14 4.52
CA GLU A 41 -2.89 -17.66 3.20
C GLU A 41 -4.22 -18.43 3.28
N PRO A 42 -5.14 -18.25 2.31
CA PRO A 42 -6.34 -19.08 2.23
C PRO A 42 -6.00 -20.58 2.22
N SER A 43 -6.77 -21.37 2.95
CA SER A 43 -6.53 -22.81 3.07
C SER A 43 -6.90 -23.60 1.82
N CYS A 44 -7.78 -23.04 0.97
CA CYS A 44 -8.26 -23.71 -0.24
C CYS A 44 -7.38 -23.42 -1.46
N PRO A 45 -7.33 -24.31 -2.47
CA PRO A 45 -6.62 -24.09 -3.74
C PRO A 45 -7.10 -22.85 -4.51
N ALA A 46 -6.27 -22.37 -5.45
CA ALA A 46 -6.52 -21.09 -6.15
C ALA A 46 -7.78 -21.11 -7.05
N ASP A 47 -8.17 -22.29 -7.53
CA ASP A 47 -9.33 -22.56 -8.38
C ASP A 47 -10.61 -22.86 -7.57
N HIS A 48 -10.53 -22.88 -6.24
CA HIS A 48 -11.68 -23.14 -5.39
C HIS A 48 -12.70 -21.99 -5.45
N PRO A 49 -14.02 -22.26 -5.57
CA PRO A 49 -15.04 -21.21 -5.68
C PRO A 49 -15.03 -20.22 -4.51
N ASP A 50 -14.73 -20.70 -3.30
CA ASP A 50 -14.67 -19.86 -2.09
C ASP A 50 -13.32 -19.15 -1.88
N ARG A 51 -12.33 -19.32 -2.78
CA ARG A 51 -11.00 -18.71 -2.59
C ARG A 51 -11.07 -17.19 -2.48
N GLY A 52 -11.94 -16.56 -3.27
CA GLY A 52 -12.16 -15.11 -3.20
C GLY A 52 -12.68 -14.65 -1.83
N LEU A 53 -13.64 -15.40 -1.26
CA LEU A 53 -14.18 -15.11 0.07
C LEU A 53 -13.13 -15.31 1.17
N GLN A 54 -12.34 -16.39 1.09
CA GLN A 54 -11.27 -16.61 2.07
C GLN A 54 -10.19 -15.52 2.01
N CYS A 55 -9.83 -15.02 0.83
CA CYS A 55 -8.93 -13.87 0.69
C CYS A 55 -9.51 -12.62 1.38
N GLN A 56 -10.81 -12.35 1.23
CA GLN A 56 -11.47 -11.21 1.86
C GLN A 56 -11.42 -11.33 3.39
N LEU A 57 -11.78 -12.50 3.94
CA LEU A 57 -11.74 -12.75 5.38
C LEU A 57 -10.33 -12.64 5.96
N ALA A 58 -9.31 -13.09 5.24
CA ALA A 58 -7.92 -12.96 5.67
C ALA A 58 -7.43 -11.50 5.70
N LEU A 59 -7.96 -10.65 4.82
CA LEU A 59 -7.57 -9.24 4.69
C LEU A 59 -8.40 -8.30 5.57
N GLU A 60 -9.65 -8.67 5.88
CA GLU A 60 -10.62 -7.83 6.60
C GLU A 60 -10.07 -7.22 7.91
N PRO A 61 -9.37 -7.96 8.78
CA PRO A 61 -8.88 -7.38 10.03
C PRO A 61 -7.83 -6.28 9.79
N ALA A 62 -6.90 -6.50 8.86
CA ALA A 62 -5.88 -5.52 8.50
C ALA A 62 -6.51 -4.31 7.77
N PHE A 63 -7.56 -4.54 6.99
CA PHE A 63 -8.35 -3.48 6.35
C PHE A 63 -9.02 -2.59 7.40
N HIS A 64 -9.62 -3.19 8.43
CA HIS A 64 -10.27 -2.44 9.51
C HIS A 64 -9.28 -1.59 10.30
N GLU A 65 -8.14 -2.16 10.70
CA GLU A 65 -7.08 -1.41 11.41
C GLU A 65 -6.55 -0.23 10.58
N LEU A 66 -6.47 -0.38 9.25
CA LEU A 66 -6.08 0.72 8.37
C LEU A 66 -7.16 1.80 8.31
N ALA A 67 -8.42 1.42 8.19
CA ALA A 67 -9.55 2.35 8.16
C ALA A 67 -9.69 3.12 9.49
N GLU A 68 -9.57 2.44 10.63
CA GLU A 68 -9.60 3.05 11.95
C GLU A 68 -8.50 4.10 12.11
N ARG A 69 -7.25 3.78 11.73
CA ARG A 69 -6.14 4.75 11.82
C ARG A 69 -6.32 5.96 10.90
N ALA A 70 -6.93 5.77 9.73
CA ALA A 70 -7.26 6.89 8.85
C ALA A 70 -8.37 7.76 9.47
N ALA A 71 -9.38 7.14 10.09
CA ALA A 71 -10.43 7.85 10.80
C ALA A 71 -9.89 8.63 12.02
N GLU A 72 -8.98 8.04 12.80
CA GLU A 72 -8.27 8.71 13.90
C GLU A 72 -7.45 9.92 13.41
N SER A 73 -7.02 9.89 12.16
CA SER A 73 -6.33 11.01 11.49
C SER A 73 -7.30 12.07 10.93
N GLY A 74 -8.60 11.92 11.18
CA GLY A 74 -9.65 12.88 10.81
C GLY A 74 -10.31 12.64 9.45
N TRP A 75 -10.07 11.49 8.80
CA TRP A 75 -10.66 11.20 7.50
C TRP A 75 -12.10 10.73 7.67
N THR A 76 -12.97 11.11 6.77
CA THR A 76 -14.33 10.56 6.70
C THR A 76 -14.29 9.13 6.18
N GLN A 77 -15.28 8.31 6.58
CA GLN A 77 -15.42 6.93 6.07
C GLN A 77 -15.50 6.88 4.55
N GLN A 78 -16.11 7.89 3.92
CA GLN A 78 -16.22 7.98 2.47
C GLN A 78 -14.85 8.25 1.81
N GLU A 79 -14.04 9.17 2.35
CA GLU A 79 -12.68 9.42 1.84
C GLU A 79 -11.80 8.17 1.95
N ILE A 80 -11.89 7.45 3.08
CA ILE A 80 -11.17 6.20 3.31
C ILE A 80 -11.57 5.16 2.25
N ALA A 81 -12.87 4.94 2.07
CA ALA A 81 -13.37 3.95 1.11
C ALA A 81 -12.97 4.29 -0.33
N CYS A 82 -13.14 5.55 -0.75
CA CYS A 82 -12.75 6.00 -2.09
C CYS A 82 -11.25 5.82 -2.32
N ALA A 83 -10.40 6.26 -1.39
CA ALA A 83 -8.96 6.13 -1.52
C ALA A 83 -8.51 4.67 -1.62
N LEU A 84 -9.08 3.77 -0.80
CA LEU A 84 -8.73 2.34 -0.83
C LEU A 84 -9.15 1.67 -2.15
N LEU A 85 -10.33 2.01 -2.67
CA LEU A 85 -10.80 1.52 -3.97
C LEU A 85 -9.90 2.00 -5.12
N GLU A 86 -9.52 3.28 -5.11
CA GLU A 86 -8.62 3.84 -6.13
C GLU A 86 -7.23 3.18 -6.10
N LEU A 87 -6.67 2.97 -4.91
CA LEU A 87 -5.38 2.30 -4.74
C LEU A 87 -5.43 0.84 -5.23
N ALA A 88 -6.48 0.10 -4.88
CA ALA A 88 -6.67 -1.27 -5.34
C ALA A 88 -6.85 -1.33 -6.86
N GLY A 89 -7.68 -0.44 -7.42
CA GLY A 89 -7.90 -0.34 -8.86
C GLY A 89 -6.63 0.04 -9.64
N ALA A 90 -5.83 0.97 -9.12
CA ALA A 90 -4.55 1.35 -9.72
C ALA A 90 -3.55 0.17 -9.73
N ARG A 91 -3.49 -0.61 -8.64
CA ARG A 91 -2.65 -1.83 -8.56
C ARG A 91 -3.05 -2.85 -9.62
N LEU A 92 -4.34 -3.16 -9.75
CA LEU A 92 -4.86 -4.08 -10.77
C LEU A 92 -4.48 -3.64 -12.18
N LYS A 93 -4.68 -2.36 -12.52
CA LYS A 93 -4.33 -1.80 -13.83
C LYS A 93 -2.81 -1.82 -14.07
N SER A 94 -1.99 -1.53 -13.06
CA SER A 94 -0.53 -1.59 -13.19
C SER A 94 -0.05 -3.02 -13.45
N ASN A 95 -0.66 -4.00 -12.79
CA ASN A 95 -0.30 -5.41 -12.96
C ASN A 95 -0.74 -5.95 -14.33
N SER A 96 -1.86 -5.46 -14.88
CA SER A 96 -2.28 -5.82 -16.23
C SER A 96 -1.39 -5.19 -17.31
N VAL A 97 -1.00 -3.92 -17.15
CA VAL A 97 -0.08 -3.24 -18.07
C VAL A 97 1.31 -3.89 -18.05
N ASN A 98 1.84 -4.22 -16.87
CA ASN A 98 3.11 -4.94 -16.76
C ASN A 98 3.04 -6.34 -17.36
N GLY A 99 1.97 -7.09 -17.11
CA GLY A 99 1.80 -8.43 -17.68
C GLY A 99 1.63 -8.43 -19.20
N GLU A 100 1.05 -7.38 -19.80
CA GLU A 100 0.99 -7.22 -21.25
C GLU A 100 2.34 -6.85 -21.87
N THR A 101 3.13 -6.02 -21.18
CA THR A 101 4.49 -5.68 -21.63
C THR A 101 5.44 -6.86 -21.51
N GLU A 102 5.40 -7.62 -20.42
CA GLU A 102 6.20 -8.85 -20.25
C GLU A 102 5.85 -9.89 -21.33
N ARG A 103 4.55 -10.12 -21.60
CA ARG A 103 4.13 -11.00 -22.70
C ARG A 103 4.51 -10.50 -24.09
N ALA A 104 4.69 -9.19 -24.28
CA ALA A 104 5.19 -8.64 -25.54
C ALA A 104 6.71 -8.86 -25.69
N ILE A 105 7.46 -8.72 -24.60
CA ILE A 105 8.90 -9.00 -24.54
C ILE A 105 9.16 -10.49 -24.80
N ASP A 106 8.42 -11.39 -24.14
CA ASP A 106 8.57 -12.83 -24.32
C ASP A 106 8.29 -13.27 -25.77
N ARG A 107 7.26 -12.69 -26.40
CA ARG A 107 6.96 -12.93 -27.83
C ARG A 107 8.07 -12.43 -28.75
N ALA A 108 8.59 -11.23 -28.49
CA ALA A 108 9.71 -10.68 -29.26
C ALA A 108 10.99 -11.52 -29.09
N MET A 109 11.23 -12.07 -27.90
CA MET A 109 12.37 -12.96 -27.63
C MET A 109 12.20 -14.35 -28.25
N ALA A 110 10.98 -14.88 -28.35
CA ALA A 110 10.68 -16.18 -28.94
C ALA A 110 10.73 -16.20 -30.49
N THR A 111 10.78 -15.02 -31.13
CA THR A 111 10.80 -14.88 -32.60
C THR A 111 12.23 -14.63 -33.12
N ARG A 112 13.24 -14.72 -32.26
CA ARG A 112 14.67 -14.54 -32.56
C ARG A 112 15.41 -15.86 -32.43
#